data_AF-A0A9C8TWF8-F1
#
_entry.id   AF-A0A9C8TWF8-F1
#
_cell.length_a   1.000
_cell.length_b   1.000
_cell.length_c   1.000
_cell.angle_alpha   90.00
_cell.angle_beta   90.00
_cell.angle_gamma   90.00
#
_symmetry.space_group_name_H-M   'P 1'
#
loop_
_entity.id
_entity.type
_entity.pdbx_description
1 polymer ?
#
loop_
_entity_poly.entity_id
_entity_poly.type
_entity_poly.pdbx_seq_one_letter_code
_entity_poly.pdbx_strand_id
1 'polypeptide(L)'
;MSFLTVNWRPTSRQLRLFGLSVIVILGGVGALLLLHHNLPTAAYVCWTIAAVVGLLGLTGTRAALPGYWAFTAVGFILGNILSRLLLVLVYFLAVTSMALIMKLIGRDRLRIKRRDARTHWLDVPAITGKDPYQRQS
;
A
#
# COMPACT_ATOMS: atom_id res chain seq x y z
N MET A 1 13.18 -10.56 8.99
CA MET A 1 13.67 -9.42 9.79
C MET A 1 12.78 -8.21 9.51
N SER A 2 11.70 -8.02 10.28
CA SER A 2 10.78 -6.88 10.12
C SER A 2 11.17 -5.79 11.12
N PHE A 3 11.66 -4.66 10.62
CA PHE A 3 12.13 -3.52 11.43
C PHE A 3 11.02 -2.52 11.79
N LEU A 4 9.74 -2.89 11.60
CA LEU A 4 8.61 -2.08 12.06
C LEU A 4 8.37 -2.36 13.54
N THR A 5 9.17 -1.74 14.40
CA THR A 5 8.93 -1.72 15.84
C THR A 5 7.69 -0.86 16.11
N VAL A 6 6.52 -1.51 16.12
CA VAL A 6 5.27 -0.86 16.54
C VAL A 6 5.51 -0.28 17.94
N ASN A 7 5.49 1.05 18.03
CA ASN A 7 5.75 1.73 19.28
C ASN A 7 4.48 1.76 20.13
N TRP A 8 4.36 0.81 21.05
CA TRP A 8 3.20 0.64 21.93
C TRP A 8 3.11 1.66 23.08
N ARG A 9 4.11 2.54 23.22
CA ARG A 9 4.15 3.61 24.23
C ARG A 9 4.00 4.98 23.54
N PRO A 10 2.76 5.41 23.27
CA PRO A 10 2.54 6.68 22.59
C PRO A 10 2.99 7.85 23.46
N THR A 11 3.58 8.85 22.83
CA THR A 11 3.87 10.14 23.48
C THR A 11 2.56 10.90 23.70
N SER A 12 2.49 11.77 24.70
CA SER A 12 1.26 12.55 24.99
C SER A 12 0.76 13.37 23.77
N ARG A 13 1.67 13.78 22.86
CA ARG A 13 1.34 14.44 21.60
C ARG A 13 0.64 13.52 20.60
N GLN A 14 1.08 12.26 20.50
CA GLN A 14 0.47 11.27 19.59
C GLN A 14 -0.96 10.94 20.03
N LEU A 15 -1.20 10.87 21.34
CA LEU A 15 -2.54 10.62 21.88
C LEU A 15 -3.51 11.79 21.59
N ARG A 16 -3.03 13.04 21.64
CA ARG A 16 -3.82 14.22 21.24
C ARG A 16 -4.09 14.25 19.74
N LEU A 17 -3.12 13.90 18.91
CA LEU A 17 -3.29 13.82 17.45
C LEU A 17 -4.32 12.74 17.09
N PHE A 18 -4.30 11.61 17.78
CA PHE A 18 -5.33 10.58 17.66
C PHE A 18 -6.71 11.08 18.09
N GLY A 19 -6.82 11.75 19.24
CA GLY A 19 -8.09 12.35 19.66
C GLY A 19 -8.64 13.35 18.64
N LEU A 20 -7.75 14.19 18.07
CA LEU A 20 -8.12 15.16 17.03
C LEU A 20 -8.56 14.47 15.73
N SER A 21 -7.86 13.42 15.28
CA SER A 21 -8.26 12.70 14.08
C SER A 21 -9.61 11.99 14.25
N VAL A 22 -9.88 11.41 15.42
CA VAL A 22 -11.18 10.82 15.76
C VAL A 22 -12.30 11.86 15.69
N ILE A 23 -12.09 13.06 16.25
CA ILE A 23 -13.09 14.15 16.21
C ILE A 23 -13.35 14.58 14.76
N VAL A 24 -12.30 14.80 13.97
CA VAL A 24 -12.45 15.25 12.57
C VAL A 24 -13.15 14.18 11.74
N ILE A 25 -12.74 12.91 11.86
CA ILE A 25 -13.29 11.81 11.06
C ILE A 25 -14.73 11.53 11.46
N LEU A 26 -15.03 11.24 12.74
CA LEU A 26 -16.39 10.93 13.15
C LEU A 26 -17.31 12.15 13.12
N GLY A 27 -16.78 13.35 13.38
CA GLY A 27 -17.52 14.60 13.25
C GLY A 27 -17.97 14.84 11.81
N GLY A 28 -17.02 14.70 10.85
CA GLY A 28 -17.29 14.80 9.42
C GLY A 28 -18.25 13.73 8.92
N VAL A 29 -18.04 12.46 9.31
CA VAL A 29 -18.94 11.34 8.95
C VAL A 29 -20.34 11.54 9.51
N GLY A 30 -20.48 11.98 10.77
CA GLY A 30 -21.78 12.28 11.38
C GLY A 30 -22.50 13.43 10.68
N ALA A 31 -21.78 14.47 10.26
CA ALA A 31 -22.35 15.56 9.46
C ALA A 31 -22.80 15.08 8.07
N LEU A 32 -22.00 14.25 7.41
CA LEU A 32 -22.33 13.67 6.10
C LEU A 32 -23.56 12.75 6.15
N LEU A 33 -23.67 11.94 7.22
CA LEU A 33 -24.82 11.06 7.46
C LEU A 33 -26.13 11.84 7.67
N LEU A 34 -26.07 12.97 8.38
CA LEU A 34 -27.21 13.89 8.53
C LEU A 34 -27.62 14.49 7.19
N LEU A 35 -26.64 14.99 6.42
CA LEU A 35 -26.90 15.70 5.17
C LEU A 35 -27.38 14.78 4.03
N HIS A 36 -26.89 13.54 3.96
CA HIS A 36 -27.14 12.67 2.80
C HIS A 36 -28.24 11.62 3.03
N HIS A 37 -28.36 11.07 4.24
CA HIS A 37 -29.28 9.96 4.51
C HIS A 37 -30.36 10.27 5.56
N ASN A 38 -30.34 11.46 6.16
CA ASN A 38 -31.37 11.92 7.10
C ASN A 38 -31.64 10.91 8.25
N LEU A 39 -30.58 10.25 8.73
CA LEU A 39 -30.60 9.30 9.84
C LEU A 39 -30.06 9.98 11.10
N PRO A 40 -30.89 10.73 11.85
CA PRO A 40 -30.42 11.55 12.96
C PRO A 40 -29.89 10.69 14.12
N THR A 41 -30.49 9.53 14.36
CA THR A 41 -30.07 8.61 15.42
C THR A 41 -28.64 8.11 15.22
N ALA A 42 -28.28 7.69 14.02
CA ALA A 42 -26.93 7.24 13.69
C ALA A 42 -25.90 8.37 13.85
N ALA A 43 -26.26 9.59 13.46
CA ALA A 43 -25.38 10.74 13.58
C ALA A 43 -25.12 11.17 15.03
N TYR A 44 -26.17 11.21 15.87
CA TYR A 44 -26.01 11.52 17.30
C TYR A 44 -25.15 10.46 18.02
N VAL A 45 -25.30 9.18 17.66
CA VAL A 45 -24.44 8.12 18.20
C VAL A 45 -22.98 8.33 17.77
N CYS A 46 -22.74 8.61 16.49
CA CYS A 46 -21.38 8.92 16.02
C CYS A 46 -20.77 10.14 16.71
N TRP A 47 -21.55 11.21 16.92
CA TRP A 47 -21.07 12.42 17.58
C TRP A 47 -20.84 12.24 19.08
N THR A 48 -21.67 11.47 19.77
CA THR A 48 -21.44 11.16 21.20
C THR A 48 -20.18 10.32 21.38
N ILE A 49 -19.97 9.31 20.52
CA ILE A 49 -18.73 8.52 20.51
C ILE A 49 -17.52 9.40 20.17
N ALA A 50 -17.63 10.27 19.16
CA ALA A 50 -16.57 11.20 18.78
C ALA A 50 -16.21 12.15 19.93
N ALA A 51 -17.21 12.70 20.61
CA ALA A 51 -17.02 13.60 21.74
C ALA A 51 -16.33 12.88 22.89
N VAL A 52 -16.84 11.71 23.31
CA VAL A 52 -16.30 10.95 24.44
C VAL A 52 -14.88 10.47 24.14
N VAL A 53 -14.66 9.78 23.03
CA VAL A 53 -13.34 9.23 22.67
C VAL A 53 -12.36 10.35 22.32
N GLY A 54 -12.81 11.39 21.64
CA GLY A 54 -12.02 12.56 21.27
C GLY A 54 -11.54 13.38 22.47
N LEU A 55 -12.44 13.70 23.42
CA LEU A 55 -12.10 14.41 24.65
C LEU A 55 -11.16 13.59 25.54
N LEU A 56 -11.39 12.28 25.64
CA LEU A 56 -10.49 11.37 26.35
C LEU A 56 -9.11 11.28 25.68
N GLY A 57 -9.05 11.35 24.35
CA GLY A 57 -7.79 11.41 23.59
C GLY A 57 -7.05 12.74 23.78
N LEU A 58 -7.76 13.87 23.81
CA LEU A 58 -7.21 15.23 24.00
C LEU A 58 -6.60 15.43 25.39
N THR A 59 -7.22 14.87 26.42
CA THR A 59 -6.73 14.93 27.81
C THR A 59 -5.46 14.11 28.02
N GLY A 60 -5.07 13.26 27.06
CA GLY A 60 -3.83 12.50 27.11
C GLY A 60 -3.79 11.48 28.25
N THR A 61 -4.95 11.11 28.78
CA THR A 61 -5.08 10.25 29.96
C THR A 61 -4.81 8.79 29.58
N ARG A 62 -4.26 8.01 30.53
CA ARG A 62 -4.01 6.56 30.36
C ARG A 62 -5.27 5.76 29.96
N ALA A 63 -6.46 6.30 30.20
CA ALA A 63 -7.73 5.69 29.80
C ALA A 63 -7.95 5.62 28.27
N ALA A 64 -7.30 6.47 27.47
CA ALA A 64 -7.39 6.44 26.01
C ALA A 64 -6.39 5.46 25.34
N LEU A 65 -5.49 4.87 26.12
CA LEU A 65 -4.51 3.89 25.64
C LEU A 65 -5.13 2.65 24.99
N PRO A 66 -6.13 1.96 25.57
CA PRO A 66 -6.71 0.77 24.94
C PRO A 66 -7.34 1.08 23.58
N GLY A 67 -8.01 2.23 23.45
CA GLY A 67 -8.57 2.67 22.16
C GLY A 67 -7.49 2.98 21.13
N TYR A 68 -6.42 3.66 21.54
CA TYR A 68 -5.28 3.92 20.67
C TYR A 68 -4.59 2.63 20.20
N TRP A 69 -4.40 1.65 21.08
CA TRP A 69 -3.82 0.36 20.72
C TRP A 69 -4.68 -0.42 19.73
N ALA A 70 -6.00 -0.47 19.95
CA ALA A 70 -6.92 -1.12 19.01
C ALA A 70 -6.84 -0.47 17.62
N PHE A 71 -6.89 0.86 17.55
CA PHE A 71 -6.77 1.58 16.30
C PHE A 71 -5.41 1.37 15.62
N THR A 72 -4.33 1.38 16.40
CA THR A 72 -2.96 1.15 15.89
C THR A 72 -2.82 -0.26 15.32
N ALA A 73 -3.39 -1.27 15.99
CA ALA A 73 -3.39 -2.65 15.51
C ALA A 73 -4.16 -2.80 14.19
N VAL A 74 -5.34 -2.18 14.09
CA VAL A 74 -6.13 -2.13 12.85
C VAL A 74 -5.33 -1.45 11.73
N GLY A 75 -4.71 -0.31 12.01
CA GLY A 75 -3.86 0.41 11.07
C GLY A 75 -2.68 -0.43 10.58
N PHE A 76 -2.07 -1.24 11.45
CA PHE A 76 -0.99 -2.15 11.08
C PHE A 76 -1.46 -3.26 10.12
N ILE A 77 -2.59 -3.89 10.42
CA ILE A 77 -3.18 -4.93 9.55
C ILE A 77 -3.53 -4.33 8.18
N LEU A 78 -4.20 -3.17 8.19
CA LEU A 78 -4.53 -2.42 6.98
C LEU A 78 -3.27 -2.06 6.19
N GLY A 79 -2.22 -1.56 6.84
CA GLY A 79 -0.96 -1.23 6.18
C GLY A 79 -0.31 -2.43 5.50
N ASN A 80 -0.35 -3.61 6.13
CA ASN A 80 0.16 -4.84 5.54
C ASN A 80 -0.66 -5.29 4.31
N ILE A 81 -1.99 -5.18 4.38
CA ILE A 81 -2.89 -5.48 3.26
C ILE A 81 -2.66 -4.47 2.13
N LEU A 82 -2.66 -3.18 2.43
CA LEU A 82 -2.44 -2.08 1.49
C LEU A 82 -1.08 -2.19 0.79
N SER A 83 -0.02 -2.52 1.52
CA SER A 83 1.30 -2.72 0.91
C SER A 83 1.27 -3.82 -0.16
N ARG A 84 0.62 -4.94 0.15
CA ARG A 84 0.47 -6.06 -0.79
C ARG A 84 -0.43 -5.71 -1.96
N LEU A 85 -1.54 -5.02 -1.68
CA LEU A 85 -2.51 -4.57 -2.67
C LEU A 85 -1.86 -3.58 -3.65
N LEU A 86 -1.11 -2.61 -3.14
CA LEU A 86 -0.38 -1.63 -3.95
C LEU A 86 0.66 -2.31 -4.84
N LEU A 87 1.38 -3.31 -4.32
CA LEU A 87 2.34 -4.07 -5.13
C LEU A 87 1.64 -4.80 -6.29
N VAL A 88 0.52 -5.47 -6.01
CA VAL A 88 -0.30 -6.14 -7.03
C VAL A 88 -0.82 -5.12 -8.04
N LEU A 89 -1.37 -4.00 -7.57
CA LEU A 89 -1.92 -2.95 -8.39
C LEU A 89 -0.86 -2.37 -9.34
N VAL A 90 0.30 -2.00 -8.82
CA VAL A 90 1.43 -1.49 -9.62
C VAL A 90 1.91 -2.55 -10.61
N TYR A 91 2.00 -3.81 -10.21
CA TYR A 91 2.39 -4.89 -11.12
C TYR A 91 1.42 -4.98 -12.31
N PHE A 92 0.11 -5.03 -12.07
CA PHE A 92 -0.86 -5.14 -13.16
C PHE A 92 -1.01 -3.85 -13.99
N LEU A 93 -0.99 -2.68 -13.37
CA LEU A 93 -1.20 -1.41 -14.08
C LEU A 93 0.05 -0.89 -14.78
N ALA A 94 1.25 -1.15 -14.26
CA ALA A 94 2.49 -0.68 -14.86
C ALA A 94 3.23 -1.80 -15.60
N VAL A 95 3.52 -2.92 -14.93
CA VAL A 95 4.36 -3.98 -15.51
C VAL A 95 3.57 -4.76 -16.56
N THR A 96 2.36 -5.22 -16.23
CA THR A 96 1.53 -6.00 -17.16
C THR A 96 1.05 -5.16 -18.33
N SER A 97 0.66 -3.90 -18.12
CA SER A 97 0.31 -2.99 -19.22
C SER A 97 1.48 -2.77 -20.16
N MET A 98 2.69 -2.57 -19.64
CA MET A 98 3.91 -2.41 -20.44
C MET A 98 4.22 -3.68 -21.26
N ALA A 99 4.08 -4.86 -20.66
CA ALA A 99 4.24 -6.13 -21.36
C ALA A 99 3.17 -6.31 -22.47
N LEU A 100 1.93 -5.90 -22.20
CA LEU A 100 0.84 -5.95 -23.18
C LEU A 100 1.13 -5.03 -24.37
N ILE A 101 1.61 -3.81 -24.11
CA ILE A 101 2.01 -2.84 -25.16
C ILE A 101 3.16 -3.43 -26.00
N MET A 102 4.18 -4.01 -25.37
CA MET A 102 5.27 -4.66 -26.12
C MET A 102 4.79 -5.83 -26.99
N LYS A 103 3.80 -6.60 -26.49
CA LYS A 103 3.16 -7.68 -27.24
C LYS A 103 2.36 -7.15 -28.44
N LEU A 104 1.62 -6.06 -28.28
CA LEU A 104 0.89 -5.37 -29.35
C LEU A 104 1.81 -4.81 -30.44
N ILE A 105 2.98 -4.28 -30.06
CA ILE A 105 4.00 -3.77 -31.00
C ILE A 105 4.71 -4.92 -31.75
N GLY A 106 4.49 -6.18 -31.36
CA GLY A 106 5.10 -7.34 -32.04
C GLY A 106 6.59 -7.52 -31.75
N ARG A 107 7.13 -6.84 -30.73
CA ARG A 107 8.52 -6.99 -30.30
C ARG A 107 8.68 -8.27 -29.47
N ASP A 108 8.83 -9.40 -30.15
CA ASP A 108 9.17 -10.68 -29.51
C ASP A 108 10.67 -10.74 -29.22
N ARG A 109 11.15 -9.92 -28.27
CA ARG A 109 12.56 -9.95 -27.84
C ARG A 109 12.97 -11.27 -27.21
N LEU A 110 12.01 -12.03 -26.68
CA LEU A 110 12.24 -13.30 -26.02
C LEU A 110 12.06 -14.51 -26.96
N ARG A 111 11.68 -14.31 -28.23
CA ARG A 111 11.37 -15.38 -29.21
C ARG A 111 10.54 -16.50 -28.56
N ILE A 112 9.52 -16.12 -27.78
CA ILE A 112 8.73 -17.06 -26.95
C ILE A 112 7.91 -18.00 -27.86
N LYS A 113 7.62 -17.55 -29.08
CA LYS A 113 6.99 -18.39 -30.10
C LYS A 113 7.94 -19.53 -30.48
N ARG A 114 7.65 -20.74 -29.98
CA ARG A 114 8.38 -21.97 -30.36
C ARG A 114 8.32 -22.09 -31.88
N ARG A 115 9.47 -21.93 -32.53
CA ARG A 115 9.67 -22.42 -33.89
C ARG A 115 9.67 -23.94 -33.82
N ASP A 116 8.93 -24.57 -34.71
CA ASP A 116 9.03 -26.01 -34.96
C ASP A 116 10.38 -26.27 -35.66
N ALA A 117 11.43 -26.29 -34.86
CA ALA A 117 12.81 -26.44 -35.28
C ALA A 117 13.44 -27.53 -34.42
N ARG A 118 14.18 -28.45 -35.06
CA ARG A 118 14.86 -29.56 -34.37
C ARG A 118 15.90 -29.09 -33.34
N THR A 119 16.35 -27.84 -33.42
CA THR A 119 17.33 -27.25 -32.52
C THR A 119 17.05 -25.77 -32.26
N HIS A 120 17.35 -25.32 -31.03
CA HIS A 120 17.23 -23.91 -30.60
C HIS A 120 18.54 -23.12 -30.71
N TRP A 121 19.56 -23.68 -31.36
CA TRP A 121 20.87 -23.03 -31.50
C TRP A 121 20.72 -21.69 -32.24
N LEU A 122 21.30 -20.65 -31.63
CA LEU A 122 21.42 -19.33 -32.24
C LEU A 122 22.75 -19.29 -32.99
N ASP A 123 22.71 -18.90 -34.26
CA ASP A 123 23.94 -18.68 -35.03
C ASP A 123 24.73 -17.55 -34.37
N VAL A 124 25.95 -17.89 -33.92
CA VAL A 124 26.91 -16.89 -33.46
C VAL A 124 27.34 -16.11 -34.70
N PRO A 125 27.22 -14.77 -34.72
CA PRO A 125 27.68 -13.97 -35.84
C PRO A 125 29.16 -14.25 -36.06
N ALA A 126 29.54 -14.53 -37.31
CA ALA A 126 30.93 -14.76 -37.68
C ALA A 126 31.76 -13.56 -37.23
N ILE A 127 32.76 -13.83 -36.39
CA ILE A 127 33.66 -12.81 -35.86
C ILE A 127 34.57 -12.39 -37.02
N THR A 128 34.21 -11.32 -37.75
CA THR A 128 35.01 -10.80 -38.88
C THR A 128 36.21 -9.96 -38.42
N GLY A 129 36.90 -10.38 -37.36
CA GLY A 129 38.06 -9.68 -36.81
C GLY A 129 39.03 -10.65 -36.14
N LYS A 130 40.34 -10.48 -36.39
CA LYS A 130 41.41 -11.26 -35.77
C LYS A 130 41.24 -11.33 -34.25
N ASP A 131 41.41 -12.54 -33.73
CA ASP A 131 41.20 -12.96 -32.33
C ASP A 131 41.55 -11.91 -31.26
N PRO A 132 40.58 -11.45 -30.45
CA PRO A 132 40.83 -10.63 -29.26
C PRO A 132 41.54 -11.39 -28.13
N TYR A 133 41.53 -12.73 -28.17
CA TYR A 133 42.00 -13.59 -27.07
C TYR A 133 43.53 -13.64 -26.93
N GLN A 134 44.30 -13.15 -27.90
CA GLN A 134 45.76 -13.14 -27.85
C GLN A 134 46.37 -11.98 -27.04
N ARG A 135 45.56 -11.11 -26.41
CA ARG A 135 46.04 -9.93 -25.67
C ARG A 135 46.11 -10.11 -24.14
N GLN A 136 45.89 -11.32 -23.63
CA GLN A 136 45.83 -11.61 -22.19
C GLN A 136 46.98 -12.47 -21.64
N SER A 137 48.02 -12.74 -22.44
CA SER A 137 49.29 -13.34 -21.97
C SER A 137 50.39 -12.29 -21.89
#